data_AF-A0A2V9PPB5-F1
#
_entry.id   AF-A0A2V9PPB5-F1
#
_cell.length_a   1.000
_cell.length_b   1.000
_cell.length_c   1.000
_cell.angle_alpha   90.00
_cell.angle_beta   90.00
_cell.angle_gamma   90.00
#
_symmetry.space_group_name_H-M   'P 1'
#
loop_
_entity.id
_entity.type
_entity.pdbx_description
1 polymer ?
#
loop_
_entity_poly.entity_id
_entity_poly.type
_entity_poly.pdbx_seq_one_letter_code
_entity_poly.pdbx_strand_id
1 'polypeptide(L)'
;MFLRAHQRSKDGKDHTYWSLVETVRTASGPRQRTLCYLGELNGSAQARWLKSVEVFNEQGEAQQLKLFPSHIEVPDDDPQVARVLVNRVRLERTRQFGGCFLGWEVWKRLELNRFFELTMDEEAAEVPWSRVAAVLAINRLCVPGSELAIEERWYPATEQAGTASQAALWRVIRSRV
;
A
#
# COMPACT_ATOMS: atom_id res chain seq x y z
N MET A 1 9.29 8.51 -6.28
CA MET A 1 8.71 7.63 -7.32
C MET A 1 8.04 8.51 -8.37
N PHE A 2 7.83 8.02 -9.59
CA PHE A 2 7.18 8.76 -10.68
C PHE A 2 6.51 7.80 -11.67
N LEU A 3 5.59 8.32 -12.48
CA LEU A 3 4.98 7.57 -13.56
C LEU A 3 5.81 7.70 -14.85
N ARG A 4 6.09 6.57 -15.49
CA ARG A 4 6.74 6.51 -16.79
C ARG A 4 5.77 6.01 -17.84
N ALA A 5 5.61 6.78 -18.91
CA ALA A 5 4.89 6.39 -20.11
C ALA A 5 5.76 5.52 -21.02
N HIS A 6 5.13 4.51 -21.64
CA HIS A 6 5.68 3.66 -22.68
C HIS A 6 4.73 3.70 -23.87
N GLN A 7 5.20 4.24 -25.00
CA GLN A 7 4.42 4.34 -26.22
C GLN A 7 4.70 3.14 -27.12
N ARG A 8 3.63 2.54 -27.66
CA ARG A 8 3.72 1.43 -28.60
C ARG A 8 2.62 1.55 -29.64
N SER A 9 3.00 1.55 -30.92
CA SER A 9 2.04 1.41 -32.02
C SER A 9 1.84 -0.08 -32.32
N LYS A 10 0.58 -0.54 -32.32
CA LYS A 10 0.21 -1.92 -32.65
C LYS A 10 -1.15 -1.92 -33.34
N ASP A 11 -1.34 -2.75 -34.36
CA ASP A 11 -2.63 -2.91 -35.06
C ASP A 11 -3.24 -1.58 -35.57
N GLY A 12 -2.37 -0.66 -36.00
CA GLY A 12 -2.76 0.68 -36.49
C GLY A 12 -3.22 1.66 -35.40
N LYS A 13 -3.07 1.31 -34.12
CA LYS A 13 -3.42 2.16 -32.97
C LYS A 13 -2.21 2.46 -32.10
N ASP A 14 -2.18 3.66 -31.57
CA ASP A 14 -1.18 4.06 -30.58
C ASP A 14 -1.66 3.73 -29.17
N HIS A 15 -0.83 2.98 -28.46
CA HIS A 15 -1.07 2.58 -27.07
C HIS A 15 -0.06 3.27 -26.16
N THR A 16 -0.55 3.81 -25.05
CA THR A 16 0.31 4.36 -23.99
C THR A 16 0.12 3.58 -22.70
N TYR A 17 1.15 2.84 -22.32
CA TYR A 17 1.20 2.09 -21.06
C TYR A 17 1.96 2.88 -20.01
N TRP A 18 1.58 2.71 -18.75
CA TRP A 18 2.22 3.38 -17.64
C TRP A 18 2.86 2.39 -16.68
N SER A 19 3.97 2.79 -16.09
CA SER A 19 4.65 2.05 -15.02
C SER A 19 4.96 2.99 -13.87
N LEU A 20 4.82 2.48 -12.65
CA LEU A 20 5.32 3.16 -11.46
C LEU A 20 6.80 2.83 -11.30
N VAL A 21 7.64 3.86 -11.25
CA VAL A 21 9.09 3.74 -11.17
C VAL A 21 9.61 4.48 -9.94
N GLU A 22 10.61 3.91 -9.29
CA GLU A 22 11.38 4.58 -8.25
C GLU A 22 12.85 4.71 -8.63
N THR A 23 13.52 5.70 -8.03
CA THR A 23 14.97 5.86 -8.14
C THR A 23 15.61 5.33 -6.87
N VAL A 24 16.40 4.27 -6.98
CA VAL A 24 17.12 3.61 -5.89
C VAL A 24 18.60 3.99 -5.96
N ARG A 25 19.21 4.38 -4.84
CA ARG A 25 20.66 4.59 -4.78
C ARG A 25 21.37 3.24 -4.68
N THR A 26 22.38 3.03 -5.53
CA THR A 26 23.25 1.84 -5.49
C THR A 26 24.70 2.28 -5.37
N ALA A 27 25.62 1.35 -5.06
CA ALA A 27 27.05 1.64 -4.99
C ALA A 27 27.61 2.22 -6.31
N SER A 28 27.01 1.86 -7.45
CA SER A 28 27.37 2.36 -8.78
C SER A 28 26.52 3.57 -9.22
N GLY A 29 25.87 4.26 -8.28
CA GLY A 29 25.03 5.43 -8.55
C GLY A 29 23.52 5.13 -8.57
N PRO A 30 22.68 6.14 -8.87
CA PRO A 30 21.23 5.98 -8.92
C PRO A 30 20.79 5.04 -10.05
N ARG A 31 19.88 4.11 -9.74
CA ARG A 31 19.24 3.19 -10.69
C ARG A 31 17.72 3.37 -10.62
N GLN A 32 17.03 3.10 -11.71
CA GLN A 32 15.57 3.12 -11.74
C GLN A 32 15.04 1.69 -11.62
N ARG A 33 14.09 1.49 -10.72
CA ARG A 33 13.41 0.21 -10.49
C ARG A 33 11.92 0.39 -10.80
N THR A 34 11.40 -0.43 -11.72
CA THR A 34 9.95 -0.52 -11.96
C THR A 34 9.30 -1.28 -10.80
N LEU A 35 8.31 -0.67 -10.16
CA LEU A 35 7.57 -1.25 -9.04
C LEU A 35 6.35 -2.04 -9.50
N CYS A 36 5.57 -1.47 -10.41
CA CYS A 36 4.45 -2.16 -11.02
C CYS A 36 4.12 -1.57 -12.41
N TYR A 37 3.48 -2.39 -13.24
CA TYR A 37 2.90 -1.96 -14.50
C TYR A 37 1.45 -1.58 -14.27
N LEU A 38 1.10 -0.33 -14.58
CA LEU A 38 -0.27 0.18 -14.53
C LEU A 38 -1.03 -0.06 -15.84
N GLY A 39 -0.35 -0.56 -16.88
CA GLY A 39 -0.98 -0.81 -18.17
C GLY A 39 -1.50 0.47 -18.83
N GLU A 40 -2.49 0.33 -19.72
CA GLU A 40 -3.19 1.46 -20.32
C GLU A 40 -4.06 2.16 -19.27
N LEU A 41 -3.87 3.48 -19.11
CA LEU A 41 -4.74 4.33 -18.29
C LEU A 41 -5.99 4.78 -19.07
N ASN A 42 -6.34 4.07 -20.16
CA ASN A 42 -7.50 4.34 -21.01
C ASN A 42 -8.13 3.04 -21.55
N GLY A 43 -9.44 3.09 -21.82
CA GLY A 43 -10.18 2.22 -22.75
C GLY A 43 -10.23 0.71 -22.47
N SER A 44 -9.14 -0.03 -22.72
CA SER A 44 -9.18 -1.49 -22.88
C SER A 44 -9.22 -2.28 -21.56
N ALA A 45 -8.73 -1.69 -20.46
CA ALA A 45 -8.67 -2.31 -19.13
C ALA A 45 -9.63 -1.67 -18.10
N GLN A 46 -10.55 -0.81 -18.56
CA GLN A 46 -11.41 0.05 -17.74
C GLN A 46 -12.11 -0.69 -16.59
N ALA A 47 -12.70 -1.85 -16.86
CA ALA A 47 -13.45 -2.63 -15.88
C ALA A 47 -12.59 -3.22 -14.73
N ARG A 48 -11.30 -3.47 -14.97
CA ARG A 48 -10.39 -3.98 -13.93
C ARG A 48 -9.88 -2.86 -13.03
N TRP A 49 -9.52 -1.71 -13.61
CA TRP A 49 -9.03 -0.55 -12.85
C TRP A 49 -10.10 0.06 -11.96
N LEU A 50 -11.35 0.06 -12.42
CA LEU A 50 -12.52 0.51 -11.66
C LEU A 50 -12.71 -0.15 -10.29
N LYS A 51 -12.18 -1.37 -10.11
CA LYS A 51 -12.26 -2.10 -8.84
C LYS A 51 -11.04 -1.87 -7.93
N SER A 52 -9.99 -1.25 -8.46
CA SER A 52 -8.70 -1.10 -7.80
C SER A 52 -8.38 0.34 -7.41
N VAL A 53 -9.19 1.31 -7.84
CA VAL A 53 -9.02 2.73 -7.50
C VAL A 53 -10.12 3.15 -6.53
N GLU A 54 -9.81 3.03 -5.25
CA GLU A 54 -10.57 3.66 -4.18
C GLU A 54 -9.95 5.03 -3.88
N VAL A 55 -10.74 6.08 -4.04
CA VAL A 55 -10.34 7.46 -3.76
C VAL A 55 -10.89 7.83 -2.39
N PHE A 56 -10.00 8.29 -1.52
CA PHE A 56 -10.34 8.77 -0.19
C PHE A 56 -10.33 10.30 -0.20
N ASN A 57 -11.38 10.93 0.32
CA ASN A 57 -11.36 12.37 0.59
C ASN A 57 -10.63 12.67 1.91
N GLU A 58 -10.45 13.95 2.22
CA GLU A 58 -9.79 14.39 3.47
C GLU A 58 -10.53 13.95 4.74
N GLN A 59 -11.82 13.59 4.61
CA GLN A 59 -12.67 13.09 5.68
C GLN A 59 -12.61 11.55 5.81
N GLY A 60 -11.84 10.87 4.94
CA GLY A 60 -11.67 9.42 4.94
C GLY A 60 -12.79 8.65 4.23
N GLU A 61 -13.73 9.34 3.57
CA GLU A 61 -14.78 8.71 2.79
C GLU A 61 -14.18 8.13 1.51
N ALA A 62 -14.53 6.88 1.22
CA ALA A 62 -14.03 6.12 0.10
C ALA A 62 -15.05 6.07 -1.03
N GLN A 63 -14.62 6.42 -2.24
CA GLN A 63 -15.43 6.27 -3.45
C GLN A 63 -14.60 5.66 -4.59
N GLN A 64 -15.21 4.77 -5.36
CA GLN A 64 -14.59 4.24 -6.56
C GLN A 64 -14.67 5.28 -7.69
N LEU A 65 -13.52 5.68 -8.24
CA LEU A 65 -13.43 6.63 -9.35
C LEU A 65 -12.62 6.05 -10.51
N LYS A 66 -13.02 6.40 -11.73
CA LYS A 66 -12.31 6.10 -12.97
C LYS A 66 -11.26 7.17 -13.21
N LEU A 67 -9.99 6.79 -13.20
CA LEU A 67 -8.90 7.74 -13.49
C LEU A 67 -8.70 7.86 -15.01
N PHE A 68 -8.81 9.08 -15.52
CA PHE A 68 -8.52 9.40 -16.92
C PHE A 68 -7.41 10.45 -17.00
N PRO A 69 -6.38 10.27 -17.85
CA PRO A 69 -5.46 11.35 -18.15
C PRO A 69 -6.22 12.57 -18.66
N SER A 70 -5.89 13.76 -18.15
CA SER A 70 -6.62 15.01 -18.45
C SER A 70 -6.73 15.37 -19.95
N HIS A 71 -5.82 14.85 -20.78
CA HIS A 71 -5.72 15.11 -22.22
C HIS A 71 -6.49 14.11 -23.08
N ILE A 72 -7.12 13.12 -22.48
CA ILE A 72 -7.95 12.13 -23.18
C ILE A 72 -9.41 12.55 -23.02
N GLU A 73 -10.15 12.61 -24.13
CA GLU A 73 -11.60 12.81 -24.09
C GLU A 73 -12.26 11.64 -23.37
N VAL A 74 -13.06 11.99 -22.37
CA VAL A 74 -13.84 11.04 -21.59
C VAL A 74 -15.15 10.81 -22.34
N PRO A 75 -15.67 9.58 -22.42
CA PRO A 75 -17.03 9.36 -22.91
C PRO A 75 -18.03 10.22 -22.12
N ASP A 76 -18.95 10.89 -22.81
CA ASP A 76 -19.99 11.68 -22.15
C ASP A 76 -20.86 10.79 -21.22
N ASP A 77 -21.39 11.38 -20.14
CA ASP A 77 -22.29 10.76 -19.13
C ASP A 77 -21.71 9.82 -18.06
N ASP A 78 -20.43 9.93 -17.69
CA ASP A 78 -19.88 9.16 -16.56
C ASP A 78 -19.53 10.03 -15.34
N PRO A 79 -20.43 10.12 -14.32
CA PRO A 79 -20.20 10.95 -13.13
C PRO A 79 -19.10 10.41 -12.20
N GLN A 80 -18.58 9.21 -12.45
CA GLN A 80 -17.53 8.60 -11.64
C GLN A 80 -16.13 8.81 -12.22
N VAL A 81 -15.94 9.79 -13.10
CA VAL A 81 -14.65 10.07 -13.74
C VAL A 81 -13.88 11.16 -13.01
N ALA A 82 -12.66 10.82 -12.58
CA ALA A 82 -11.66 11.76 -12.12
C ALA A 82 -10.61 11.99 -13.23
N ARG A 83 -10.50 13.22 -13.71
CA ARG A 83 -9.42 13.63 -14.61
C ARG A 83 -8.14 13.87 -13.82
N VAL A 84 -7.08 13.16 -14.16
CA VAL A 84 -5.79 13.22 -13.48
C VAL A 84 -4.76 13.92 -14.35
N LEU A 85 -4.13 14.95 -13.78
CA LEU A 85 -2.91 15.53 -14.33
C LEU A 85 -1.75 14.57 -14.03
N VAL A 86 -1.49 13.63 -14.93
CA VAL A 86 -0.51 12.56 -14.75
C VAL A 86 0.89 13.11 -14.42
N ASN A 87 1.26 14.25 -15.01
CA ASN A 87 2.52 14.94 -14.74
C ASN A 87 2.61 15.62 -13.35
N ARG A 88 1.50 15.70 -12.61
CA ARG A 88 1.44 16.22 -11.25
C ARG A 88 1.16 15.15 -10.20
N VAL A 89 1.01 13.88 -10.60
CA VAL A 89 0.81 12.77 -9.66
C VAL A 89 2.03 12.64 -8.76
N ARG A 90 1.78 12.59 -7.46
CA ARG A 90 2.78 12.33 -6.43
C ARG A 90 2.40 11.05 -5.71
N LEU A 91 3.42 10.28 -5.32
CA LEU A 91 3.24 9.16 -4.41
C LEU A 91 3.69 9.60 -3.03
N GLU A 92 2.79 9.51 -2.08
CA GLU A 92 3.01 9.88 -0.70
C GLU A 92 2.63 8.71 0.20
N ARG A 93 3.26 8.63 1.38
CA ARG A 93 2.96 7.61 2.41
C ARG A 93 3.01 6.18 1.88
N THR A 94 3.94 5.87 0.98
CA THR A 94 4.11 4.52 0.44
C THR A 94 4.43 3.55 1.57
N ARG A 95 3.67 2.46 1.67
CA ARG A 95 3.83 1.43 2.69
C ARG A 95 4.36 0.14 2.08
N GLN A 96 5.28 -0.50 2.77
CA GLN A 96 5.75 -1.83 2.51
C GLN A 96 4.62 -2.82 2.78
N PHE A 97 4.26 -3.55 1.74
CA PHE A 97 3.25 -4.59 1.81
C PHE A 97 3.89 -5.97 1.96
N GLY A 98 4.85 -6.31 1.09
CA GLY A 98 5.33 -7.68 0.88
C GLY A 98 5.68 -8.48 2.14
N GLY A 99 6.70 -8.07 2.90
CA GLY A 99 7.17 -8.82 4.07
C GLY A 99 6.13 -8.93 5.17
N CYS A 100 5.48 -7.82 5.52
CA CYS A 100 4.47 -7.79 6.59
C CYS A 100 3.22 -8.57 6.23
N PHE A 101 2.74 -8.43 4.99
CA PHE A 101 1.62 -9.22 4.47
C PHE A 101 1.95 -10.70 4.48
N LEU A 102 3.10 -11.10 3.93
CA LEU A 102 3.49 -12.51 3.91
C LEU A 102 3.65 -13.07 5.33
N GLY A 103 4.28 -12.32 6.23
CA GLY A 103 4.42 -12.71 7.63
C GLY A 103 3.07 -12.92 8.30
N TRP A 104 2.10 -12.02 8.06
CA TRP A 104 0.73 -12.16 8.56
C TRP A 104 -0.02 -13.34 7.94
N GLU A 105 0.16 -13.57 6.65
CA GLU A 105 -0.42 -14.69 5.92
C GLU A 105 0.11 -16.04 6.39
N VAL A 106 1.39 -16.12 6.74
CA VAL A 106 2.00 -17.30 7.36
C VAL A 106 1.49 -17.47 8.79
N TRP A 107 1.44 -16.38 9.57
CA TRP A 107 0.91 -16.37 10.94
C TRP A 107 -0.51 -16.95 11.02
N LYS A 108 -1.39 -16.55 10.08
CA LYS A 108 -2.74 -17.11 9.96
C LYS A 108 -2.77 -18.56 9.50
N ARG A 109 -1.95 -18.95 8.52
CA ARG A 109 -1.91 -20.34 8.02
C ARG A 109 -1.41 -21.33 9.05
N LEU A 110 -0.56 -20.88 9.98
CA LEU A 110 -0.11 -21.66 11.13
C LEU A 110 -1.07 -21.58 12.32
N GLU A 111 -2.23 -20.93 12.16
CA GLU A 111 -3.24 -20.69 13.20
C GLU A 111 -2.70 -19.97 14.45
N LEU A 112 -1.57 -19.26 14.33
CA LEU A 112 -0.95 -18.54 15.45
C LEU A 112 -1.82 -17.38 15.91
N ASN A 113 -2.58 -16.75 15.01
CA ASN A 113 -3.54 -15.72 15.41
C ASN A 113 -4.55 -16.28 16.43
N ARG A 114 -5.16 -17.44 16.13
CA ARG A 114 -6.15 -18.07 17.01
C ARG A 114 -5.52 -18.54 18.32
N PHE A 115 -4.33 -19.14 18.24
CA PHE A 115 -3.60 -19.58 19.42
C PHE A 115 -3.32 -18.42 20.38
N PHE A 116 -2.76 -17.33 19.88
CA PHE A 116 -2.42 -16.19 20.73
C PHE A 116 -3.63 -15.38 21.17
N GLU A 117 -4.68 -15.27 20.36
CA GLU A 117 -5.97 -14.68 20.77
C GLU A 117 -6.53 -15.43 22.00
N LEU A 118 -6.58 -16.76 21.95
CA LEU A 118 -7.09 -17.58 23.06
C LEU A 118 -6.20 -17.55 24.31
N THR A 119 -4.90 -17.32 24.15
CA THR A 119 -3.92 -17.43 25.25
C THR A 119 -3.60 -16.07 25.89
N MET A 120 -3.75 -14.96 25.15
CA MET A 120 -3.26 -13.65 25.58
C MET A 120 -4.35 -12.57 25.66
N ASP A 121 -5.50 -12.75 25.02
CA ASP A 121 -6.54 -11.72 24.94
C ASP A 121 -7.74 -12.01 25.86
N GLU A 122 -7.53 -12.69 26.99
CA GLU A 122 -8.57 -12.91 28.00
C GLU A 122 -9.09 -11.58 28.58
N GLU A 123 -8.19 -10.60 28.76
CA GLU A 123 -8.52 -9.26 29.21
C GLU A 123 -8.55 -8.28 28.03
N ALA A 124 -9.57 -7.42 28.00
CA ALA A 124 -9.69 -6.38 26.99
C ALA A 124 -8.56 -5.36 27.14
N ALA A 125 -7.75 -5.22 26.09
CA ALA A 125 -6.72 -4.20 25.97
C ALA A 125 -7.05 -3.24 24.82
N GLU A 126 -6.53 -2.00 24.88
CA GLU A 126 -6.69 -1.01 23.81
C GLU A 126 -6.17 -1.56 22.46
N VAL A 127 -5.12 -2.38 22.51
CA VAL A 127 -4.72 -3.27 21.41
C VAL A 127 -4.53 -4.69 21.93
N PRO A 128 -5.14 -5.70 21.29
CA PRO A 128 -4.98 -7.10 21.69
C PRO A 128 -3.49 -7.51 21.75
N TRP A 129 -3.11 -8.24 22.78
CA TRP A 129 -1.74 -8.71 22.98
C TRP A 129 -1.32 -9.71 21.91
N SER A 130 -2.28 -10.49 21.38
CA SER A 130 -2.05 -11.34 20.21
C SER A 130 -1.55 -10.56 18.99
N ARG A 131 -2.06 -9.33 18.78
CA ARG A 131 -1.60 -8.44 17.70
C ARG A 131 -0.21 -7.89 17.97
N VAL A 132 0.08 -7.50 19.21
CA VAL A 132 1.43 -7.07 19.61
C VAL A 132 2.45 -8.18 19.32
N ALA A 133 2.14 -9.42 19.74
CA ALA A 133 3.00 -10.59 19.49
C ALA A 133 3.24 -10.82 17.99
N ALA A 134 2.19 -10.76 17.17
CA ALA A 134 2.30 -10.91 15.72
C ALA A 134 3.20 -9.84 15.10
N VAL A 135 3.03 -8.56 15.47
CA VAL A 135 3.84 -7.45 14.95
C VAL A 135 5.32 -7.63 15.29
N LEU A 136 5.64 -7.97 16.54
CA LEU A 136 7.01 -8.19 16.98
C LEU A 136 7.65 -9.40 16.28
N ALA A 137 6.92 -10.52 16.17
CA ALA A 137 7.40 -11.72 15.50
C ALA A 137 7.65 -11.48 13.99
N ILE A 138 6.71 -10.83 13.31
CA ILE A 138 6.83 -10.49 11.88
C ILE A 138 8.00 -9.52 11.66
N ASN A 139 8.16 -8.51 12.53
CA ASN A 139 9.32 -7.63 12.46
C ASN A 139 10.63 -8.42 12.55
N ARG A 140 10.71 -9.36 13.49
CA ARG A 140 11.92 -10.15 13.74
C ARG A 140 12.36 -10.96 12.51
N LEU A 141 11.41 -11.40 11.70
CA LEU A 141 11.67 -12.14 10.46
C LEU A 141 11.97 -11.22 9.27
N CYS A 142 11.33 -10.06 9.18
CA CYS A 142 11.45 -9.19 8.01
C CYS A 142 12.61 -8.20 8.11
N VAL A 143 12.65 -7.43 9.20
CA VAL A 143 13.57 -6.30 9.41
C VAL A 143 13.85 -6.22 10.92
N PRO A 144 14.66 -7.12 11.49
CA PRO A 144 14.87 -7.19 12.92
C PRO A 144 15.42 -5.86 13.44
N GLY A 145 14.74 -5.29 14.43
CA GLY A 145 15.12 -4.05 15.10
C GLY A 145 14.71 -4.05 16.57
N SER A 146 15.06 -2.98 17.28
CA SER A 146 14.52 -2.70 18.62
C SER A 146 13.05 -2.27 18.52
N GLU A 147 12.30 -2.39 19.60
CA GLU A 147 10.91 -1.93 19.71
C GLU A 147 10.77 -0.46 19.30
N LEU A 148 11.76 0.38 19.64
CA LEU A 148 11.83 1.76 19.20
C LEU A 148 12.01 1.89 17.67
N ALA A 149 12.87 1.08 17.05
CA ALA A 149 13.05 1.08 15.60
C ALA A 149 11.80 0.54 14.87
N ILE A 150 11.08 -0.41 15.49
CA ILE A 150 9.79 -0.90 15.02
C ILE A 150 8.78 0.23 14.99
N GLU A 151 8.68 0.99 16.08
CA GLU A 151 7.76 2.12 16.20
C GLU A 151 8.07 3.25 15.22
N GLU A 152 9.30 3.76 15.23
CA GLU A 152 9.62 5.02 14.55
C GLU A 152 9.76 4.86 13.04
N ARG A 153 10.16 3.67 12.58
CA ARG A 153 10.61 3.46 11.20
C ARG A 153 9.87 2.36 10.48
N TRP A 154 9.79 1.17 11.09
CA TRP A 154 9.27 0.01 10.39
C TRP A 154 7.75 0.03 10.30
N TYR A 155 7.03 -0.05 11.42
CA TYR A 155 5.58 -0.19 11.40
C TYR A 155 4.83 0.93 10.66
N PRO A 156 5.15 2.24 10.83
CA PRO A 156 4.51 3.32 10.05
C PRO A 156 4.72 3.18 8.55
N ALA A 157 5.82 2.55 8.15
CA ALA A 157 6.15 2.28 6.77
C ALA A 157 5.53 0.97 6.27
N THR A 158 4.65 0.30 7.01
CA THR A 158 4.01 -0.97 6.61
C THR A 158 2.51 -0.82 6.45
N GLU A 159 1.90 -1.67 5.62
CA GLU A 159 0.46 -1.60 5.32
C GLU A 159 -0.39 -1.80 6.59
N GLN A 160 0.08 -2.61 7.55
CA GLN A 160 -0.58 -2.90 8.83
C GLN A 160 -0.82 -1.67 9.72
N ALA A 161 -0.16 -0.53 9.47
CA ALA A 161 -0.37 0.72 10.21
C ALA A 161 -1.67 1.46 9.87
N GLY A 162 -2.63 0.83 9.18
CA GLY A 162 -3.85 1.47 8.68
C GLY A 162 -4.87 1.70 9.79
N THR A 163 -5.07 2.97 10.17
CA THR A 163 -6.20 3.52 10.95
C THR A 163 -6.28 3.16 12.44
N ALA A 164 -6.22 4.19 13.30
CA ALA A 164 -6.43 4.24 14.78
C ALA A 164 -5.59 3.31 15.69
N SER A 165 -5.25 2.10 15.23
CA SER A 165 -4.58 1.04 15.98
C SER A 165 -3.10 1.33 16.24
N GLN A 166 -2.42 2.14 15.41
CA GLN A 166 -0.98 2.39 15.54
C GLN A 166 -0.61 3.14 16.83
N ALA A 167 -1.32 4.24 17.15
CA ALA A 167 -1.02 5.02 18.36
C ALA A 167 -1.36 4.26 19.64
N ALA A 168 -2.37 3.39 19.59
CA ALA A 168 -2.76 2.51 20.69
C ALA A 168 -1.76 1.36 20.89
N LEU A 169 -1.30 0.73 19.79
CA LEU A 169 -0.36 -0.40 19.80
C LEU A 169 0.94 -0.03 20.53
N TRP A 170 1.42 1.18 20.32
CA TRP A 170 2.68 1.64 20.92
C TRP A 170 2.54 2.13 22.36
N ARG A 171 1.38 2.69 22.75
CA ARG A 171 1.09 2.92 24.18
C ARG A 171 1.18 1.63 24.97
N VAL A 172 0.63 0.54 24.43
CA VAL A 172 0.71 -0.79 25.03
C VAL A 172 2.15 -1.29 25.12
N ILE A 173 2.91 -1.25 24.02
CA ILE A 173 4.30 -1.78 23.99
C ILE A 173 5.25 -0.99 24.89
N ARG A 174 5.15 0.35 24.94
CA ARG A 174 6.00 1.17 25.82
C ARG A 174 5.64 1.07 27.30
N SER A 175 4.42 0.70 27.67
CA SER A 175 4.01 0.59 29.08
C SER A 175 4.64 -0.57 29.84
N ARG A 176 5.39 -1.46 29.16
CA ARG A 176 6.01 -2.66 29.76
C ARG A 176 7.53 -2.77 29.52
N VAL A 177 8.15 -1.74 28.93
CA VAL A 177 9.62 -1.58 28.81
C VAL A 177 10.04 -0.43 29.71
#